data_AF-R0EUI4-F1
#
_entry.id   AF-R0EUI4-F1
#
_cell.length_a   1.000
_cell.length_b   1.000
_cell.length_c   1.000
_cell.angle_alpha   90.00
_cell.angle_beta   90.00
_cell.angle_gamma   90.00
#
_symmetry.space_group_name_H-M   'P 1'
#
loop_
_entity.id
_entity.type
_entity.pdbx_description
1 polymer ?
#
loop_
_entity_poly.entity_id
_entity_poly.type
_entity_poly.pdbx_seq_one_letter_code
_entity_poly.pdbx_strand_id
1 'polypeptide(L)'
;SAYNIGGQIINANTIEYSIFRFQTPRNGRWLETIINTALRKKPTEDKVSSVFSLCKPEPLLCFALCTGALSDPVLKAYTASDVKEELEASKREFVGANVTVKMQKKVLLPKLIERFTKEASLSSNDLMRLLIDNADEKLRESVQKCVQGKPNNKKSSQVIEWLPYSSKFRYVFSKDLMEKKPWWT
;
A
#
# COMPACT_ATOMS: atom_id res chain seq x y z
N SER A 1 -8.66 -17.36 -11.65
CA SER A 1 -8.72 -18.25 -10.47
C SER A 1 -9.80 -17.78 -9.51
N ALA A 2 -10.46 -18.71 -8.83
CA ALA A 2 -11.49 -18.44 -7.84
C ALA A 2 -11.20 -19.21 -6.55
N TYR A 3 -11.56 -18.62 -5.41
CA TYR A 3 -11.24 -19.10 -4.06
C TYR A 3 -12.53 -19.35 -3.29
N ASN A 4 -12.54 -20.36 -2.42
CA ASN A 4 -13.66 -20.59 -1.51
C ASN A 4 -13.42 -19.81 -0.21
N ILE A 5 -14.27 -18.80 0.05
CA ILE A 5 -14.22 -17.97 1.25
C ILE A 5 -15.60 -18.03 1.90
N GLY A 6 -15.69 -18.62 3.09
CA GLY A 6 -16.95 -18.74 3.83
C GLY A 6 -18.06 -19.46 3.05
N GLY A 7 -17.71 -20.42 2.19
CA GLY A 7 -18.66 -21.16 1.35
C GLY A 7 -19.04 -20.46 0.04
N GLN A 8 -18.48 -19.28 -0.25
CA GLN A 8 -18.70 -18.55 -1.50
C GLN A 8 -17.47 -18.63 -2.41
N ILE A 9 -17.70 -18.81 -3.71
CA ILE A 9 -16.64 -18.80 -4.72
C ILE A 9 -16.37 -17.36 -5.14
N ILE A 10 -15.22 -16.82 -4.73
CA ILE A 10 -14.83 -15.42 -4.92
C ILE A 10 -13.52 -15.37 -5.70
N ASN A 11 -13.46 -14.55 -6.76
CA ASN A 11 -12.21 -14.36 -7.51
C ASN A 11 -11.36 -13.21 -6.94
N ALA A 12 -10.07 -13.16 -7.31
CA ALA A 12 -9.13 -12.14 -6.83
C ALA A 12 -9.60 -10.70 -7.08
N ASN A 13 -10.23 -10.43 -8.23
CA ASN A 13 -10.73 -9.09 -8.55
C ASN A 13 -11.88 -8.69 -7.64
N THR A 14 -12.80 -9.60 -7.31
CA THR A 14 -13.89 -9.34 -6.37
C THR A 14 -13.35 -9.06 -4.96
N ILE A 15 -12.30 -9.75 -4.53
CA ILE A 15 -11.63 -9.46 -3.25
C ILE A 15 -11.05 -8.04 -3.27
N GLU A 16 -10.33 -7.67 -4.33
CA GLU A 16 -9.71 -6.35 -4.44
C GLU A 16 -10.75 -5.21 -4.49
N TYR A 17 -11.71 -5.30 -5.41
CA TYR A 17 -12.65 -4.21 -5.71
C TYR A 17 -13.87 -4.17 -4.80
N SER A 18 -14.47 -5.31 -4.47
CA SER A 18 -15.72 -5.35 -3.70
C SER A 18 -15.48 -5.45 -2.20
N ILE A 19 -14.52 -6.28 -1.78
CA ILE A 19 -14.23 -6.51 -0.35
C ILE A 19 -13.34 -5.41 0.21
N PHE A 20 -12.15 -5.22 -0.37
CA PHE A 20 -11.17 -4.23 0.09
C PHE A 20 -11.42 -2.82 -0.43
N ARG A 21 -12.21 -2.68 -1.50
CA ARG A 21 -12.44 -1.40 -2.20
C ARG A 21 -11.13 -0.73 -2.63
N PHE A 22 -10.14 -1.58 -2.94
CA PHE A 22 -8.79 -1.19 -3.31
C PHE A 22 -8.66 -1.27 -4.84
N GLN A 23 -8.01 -0.27 -5.46
CA GLN A 23 -7.78 -0.25 -6.90
C GLN A 23 -6.28 -0.19 -7.20
N THR A 24 -5.64 -1.33 -7.40
CA THR A 24 -4.22 -1.34 -7.75
C THR A 24 -3.99 -0.68 -9.10
N PRO A 25 -3.10 0.33 -9.20
CA PRO A 25 -2.78 0.97 -10.46
C PRO A 25 -2.03 -0.03 -11.36
N ARG A 26 -2.79 -0.84 -12.09
CA ARG A 26 -2.26 -1.66 -13.18
C ARG A 26 -2.01 -0.71 -14.36
N ASN A 27 -0.74 -0.41 -14.63
CA ASN A 27 -0.34 0.36 -15.83
C ASN A 27 -1.11 -0.17 -17.05
N GLY A 28 -1.83 0.72 -17.75
CA GLY A 28 -2.52 0.41 -19.02
C GLY A 28 -3.91 -0.23 -18.94
N ARG A 29 -4.41 -0.69 -17.78
CA ARG A 29 -5.75 -1.33 -17.67
C ARG A 29 -6.75 -0.61 -16.75
N TRP A 30 -6.37 0.53 -16.18
CA TRP A 30 -7.25 1.28 -15.29
C TRP A 30 -8.47 1.85 -16.03
N LEU A 31 -8.30 2.36 -17.26
CA LEU A 31 -9.39 2.82 -18.12
C LEU A 31 -10.34 1.68 -18.48
N GLU A 32 -9.80 0.55 -18.94
CA GLU A 32 -10.55 -0.69 -19.19
C GLU A 32 -11.35 -1.13 -17.96
N THR A 33 -10.80 -0.99 -16.75
CA THR A 33 -11.49 -1.37 -15.51
C THR A 33 -12.60 -0.39 -15.18
N ILE A 34 -12.37 0.92 -15.30
CA ILE A 34 -13.41 1.95 -15.10
C ILE A 34 -14.53 1.78 -16.11
N ILE A 35 -14.20 1.58 -17.38
CA ILE A 35 -15.16 1.35 -18.46
C ILE A 35 -15.95 0.06 -18.20
N ASN A 36 -15.28 -1.03 -17.82
CA ASN A 36 -15.96 -2.28 -17.46
C ASN A 36 -16.84 -2.14 -16.20
N THR A 37 -16.46 -1.32 -15.22
CA THR A 37 -17.30 -1.05 -14.04
C THR A 37 -18.48 -0.11 -14.35
N ALA A 38 -18.31 0.85 -15.27
CA ALA A 38 -19.36 1.77 -15.69
C ALA A 38 -20.38 1.09 -16.63
N LEU A 39 -19.92 0.14 -17.46
CA LEU A 39 -20.75 -0.64 -18.39
C LEU A 39 -21.42 -1.85 -17.74
N ARG A 40 -20.92 -2.32 -16.58
CA ARG A 40 -21.68 -3.27 -15.75
C ARG A 40 -22.86 -2.51 -15.15
N LYS A 41 -24.01 -2.63 -15.81
CA LYS A 41 -25.35 -2.41 -15.22
C LYS A 41 -25.29 -2.87 -13.76
N LYS A 42 -25.59 -1.98 -12.80
CA LYS A 42 -25.59 -2.27 -11.35
C LYS A 42 -26.07 -3.71 -11.14
N PRO A 43 -25.16 -4.67 -10.87
CA PRO A 43 -25.61 -5.99 -10.52
C PRO A 43 -26.25 -5.82 -9.15
N THR A 44 -27.47 -6.34 -9.05
CA THR A 44 -28.17 -6.64 -7.80
C THR A 44 -27.15 -6.84 -6.69
N GLU A 45 -27.08 -5.88 -5.76
CA GLU A 45 -26.24 -5.86 -4.56
C GLU A 45 -25.47 -7.17 -4.39
N ASP A 46 -24.23 -7.24 -4.92
CA ASP A 46 -23.45 -8.47 -4.96
C ASP A 46 -23.49 -9.08 -3.54
N LYS A 47 -24.15 -10.23 -3.35
CA LYS A 47 -24.29 -10.86 -2.02
C LYS A 47 -22.94 -11.03 -1.30
N VAL A 48 -21.87 -11.12 -2.07
CA VAL A 48 -20.49 -11.14 -1.60
C VAL A 48 -20.09 -9.81 -0.95
N SER A 49 -20.40 -8.69 -1.60
CA SER A 49 -20.12 -7.34 -1.09
C SER A 49 -20.88 -7.06 0.19
N SER A 50 -22.15 -7.45 0.31
CA SER A 50 -22.90 -7.22 1.56
C SER A 50 -22.41 -8.07 2.74
N VAL A 51 -21.86 -9.26 2.49
CA VAL A 51 -21.37 -10.16 3.53
C VAL A 51 -19.92 -9.90 3.94
N PHE A 52 -19.04 -9.56 2.97
CA PHE A 52 -17.60 -9.46 3.22
C PHE A 52 -17.03 -8.04 3.13
N SER A 53 -17.79 -7.02 2.70
CA SER A 53 -17.26 -5.66 2.60
C SER A 53 -16.76 -5.15 3.94
N LEU A 54 -15.62 -4.46 3.90
CA LEU A 54 -15.19 -3.66 5.02
C LEU A 54 -16.17 -2.50 5.26
N CYS A 55 -16.57 -2.32 6.52
CA CYS A 55 -17.43 -1.19 6.92
C CYS A 55 -16.76 0.16 6.65
N LYS A 56 -15.43 0.23 6.78
CA LYS A 56 -14.61 1.41 6.53
C LYS A 56 -13.45 1.04 5.62
N PRO A 57 -13.03 1.92 4.69
CA PRO A 57 -11.79 1.73 3.95
C PRO A 57 -10.61 1.58 4.92
N GLU A 58 -9.71 0.64 4.64
CA GLU A 58 -8.52 0.39 5.44
C GLU A 58 -7.26 0.73 4.61
N PRO A 59 -6.68 1.93 4.76
CA PRO A 59 -5.54 2.37 3.96
C PRO A 59 -4.31 1.48 4.15
N LEU A 60 -4.16 0.82 5.31
CA LEU A 60 -3.01 -0.05 5.57
C LEU A 60 -2.95 -1.25 4.62
N LEU A 61 -4.05 -1.60 3.95
CA LEU A 61 -4.07 -2.60 2.89
C LEU A 61 -3.11 -2.28 1.73
N CYS A 62 -2.73 -1.01 1.55
CA CYS A 62 -1.64 -0.62 0.65
C CYS A 62 -0.36 -1.44 0.89
N PHE A 63 -0.03 -1.73 2.15
CA PHE A 63 1.19 -2.43 2.53
C PHE A 63 1.01 -3.95 2.67
N ALA A 64 -0.21 -4.45 2.46
CA ALA A 64 -0.53 -5.87 2.48
C ALA A 64 -0.63 -6.48 1.08
N LEU A 65 -1.14 -5.71 0.12
CA LEU A 65 -1.45 -6.19 -1.21
C LEU A 65 -0.21 -6.13 -2.10
N CYS A 66 0.27 -7.30 -2.52
CA CYS A 66 1.35 -7.45 -3.48
C CYS A 66 0.80 -7.98 -4.80
N THR A 67 0.87 -7.18 -5.86
CA THR A 67 0.51 -7.58 -7.24
C THR A 67 1.67 -8.16 -8.03
N GLY A 68 2.82 -8.33 -7.38
CA GLY A 68 4.05 -8.88 -7.96
C GLY A 68 4.89 -7.83 -8.68
N ALA A 69 4.65 -6.54 -8.49
CA ALA A 69 5.50 -5.50 -9.03
C ALA A 69 6.73 -5.26 -8.15
N LEU A 70 7.84 -4.82 -8.74
CA LEU A 70 9.08 -4.52 -8.03
C LEU A 70 8.86 -3.49 -6.91
N SER A 71 7.94 -2.56 -7.14
CA SER A 71 7.55 -1.50 -6.21
C SER A 71 6.53 -1.92 -5.14
N ASP A 72 6.09 -3.18 -5.14
CA ASP A 72 5.10 -3.70 -4.20
C ASP A 72 5.73 -4.09 -2.85
N PRO A 73 4.91 -4.18 -1.78
CA PRO A 73 5.38 -4.62 -0.47
C PRO A 73 5.79 -6.10 -0.46
N VAL A 74 6.50 -6.47 0.60
CA VAL A 74 6.86 -7.87 0.90
C VAL A 74 5.59 -8.68 1.14
N LEU A 75 5.55 -9.89 0.58
CA LEU A 75 4.46 -10.83 0.74
C LEU A 75 4.52 -11.45 2.15
N LYS A 76 3.41 -11.31 2.88
CA LYS A 76 3.25 -11.74 4.28
C LYS A 76 1.93 -12.47 4.43
N ALA A 77 1.89 -13.43 5.35
CA ALA A 77 0.65 -14.00 5.86
C ALA A 77 0.23 -13.22 7.11
N TYR A 78 -1.06 -12.86 7.18
CA TYR A 78 -1.63 -12.09 8.27
C TYR A 78 -2.59 -12.97 9.08
N THR A 79 -2.62 -12.76 10.39
CA THR A 79 -3.45 -13.49 11.34
C THR A 79 -4.64 -12.64 11.79
N ALA A 80 -5.80 -13.26 11.99
CA ALA A 80 -7.01 -12.51 12.36
C ALA A 80 -6.90 -11.83 13.74
N SER A 81 -6.12 -12.41 14.67
CA SER A 81 -5.88 -11.85 16.01
C SER A 81 -5.12 -10.53 15.97
N ASP A 82 -4.08 -10.46 15.13
CA ASP A 82 -3.08 -9.39 15.19
C ASP A 82 -2.97 -8.59 13.89
N VAL A 83 -3.91 -8.79 12.96
CA VAL A 83 -3.89 -8.20 11.59
C VAL A 83 -3.59 -6.71 11.62
N LYS A 84 -4.14 -5.95 12.58
CA LYS A 84 -3.93 -4.52 12.67
C LYS A 84 -2.47 -4.17 12.98
N GLU A 85 -1.86 -4.87 13.94
CA GLU A 85 -0.47 -4.66 14.33
C GLU A 85 0.50 -5.15 13.26
N GLU A 86 0.19 -6.28 12.62
CA GLU A 86 0.95 -6.83 11.50
C GLU A 86 0.93 -5.90 10.27
N LEU A 87 -0.22 -5.29 9.96
CA LEU A 87 -0.37 -4.29 8.91
C LEU A 87 0.44 -3.02 9.22
N GLU A 88 0.36 -2.55 10.46
CA GLU A 88 1.18 -1.43 10.94
C GLU A 88 2.67 -1.75 10.84
N ALA A 89 3.11 -2.95 11.23
CA ALA A 89 4.49 -3.40 11.08
C ALA A 89 4.92 -3.45 9.61
N SER A 90 4.07 -3.96 8.72
CA SER A 90 4.33 -3.98 7.27
C SER A 90 4.53 -2.57 6.70
N LYS A 91 3.73 -1.59 7.15
CA LYS A 91 3.93 -0.17 6.79
C LYS A 91 5.31 0.32 7.24
N ARG A 92 5.71 0.09 8.50
CA ARG A 92 7.01 0.57 9.01
C ARG A 92 8.16 0.01 8.21
N GLU A 93 8.15 -1.31 7.98
CA GLU A 93 9.18 -1.99 7.21
C GLU A 93 9.23 -1.49 5.76
N PHE A 94 8.08 -1.32 5.12
CA PHE A 94 8.02 -0.83 3.74
C PHE A 94 8.60 0.58 3.64
N VAL A 95 8.21 1.48 4.55
CA VAL A 95 8.69 2.87 4.59
C VAL A 95 10.20 2.89 4.84
N GLY A 96 10.68 2.18 5.86
CA GLY A 96 12.11 2.11 6.20
C GLY A 96 12.97 1.55 5.06
N ALA A 97 12.48 0.55 4.32
CA ALA A 97 13.24 -0.08 3.25
C ALA A 97 13.24 0.68 1.92
N ASN A 98 12.22 1.51 1.65
CA ASN A 98 12.03 2.10 0.31
C ASN A 98 12.17 3.62 0.25
N VAL A 99 12.23 4.30 1.39
CA VAL A 99 12.41 5.76 1.44
C VAL A 99 13.89 6.10 1.41
N THR A 100 14.29 6.95 0.47
CA THR A 100 15.69 7.34 0.32
C THR A 100 15.83 8.85 0.20
N VAL A 101 16.98 9.38 0.63
CA VAL A 101 17.28 10.82 0.54
C VAL A 101 18.38 11.04 -0.49
N LYS A 102 18.08 11.85 -1.51
CA LYS A 102 19.02 12.21 -2.57
C LYS A 102 19.64 13.58 -2.31
N MET A 103 20.98 13.60 -2.23
CA MET A 103 21.79 14.81 -2.11
C MET A 103 21.35 15.74 -0.97
N GLN A 104 20.78 15.19 0.11
CA GLN A 104 20.23 15.92 1.26
C GLN A 104 19.24 17.04 0.89
N LYS A 105 18.63 16.98 -0.29
CA LYS A 105 17.72 17.99 -0.82
C LYS A 105 16.35 17.44 -1.20
N LYS A 106 16.28 16.14 -1.49
CA LYS A 106 15.04 15.48 -1.91
C LYS A 106 14.83 14.14 -1.23
N VAL A 107 13.58 13.87 -0.87
CA VAL A 107 13.12 12.60 -0.32
C VAL A 107 12.42 11.84 -1.45
N LEU A 108 12.99 10.71 -1.85
CA LEU A 108 12.45 9.85 -2.89
C LEU A 108 11.48 8.85 -2.26
N LEU A 109 10.23 8.83 -2.75
CA LEU A 109 9.16 8.00 -2.21
C LEU A 109 8.53 7.11 -3.29
N PRO A 110 8.24 5.82 -3.02
CA PRO A 110 7.46 4.97 -3.91
C PRO A 110 6.02 5.48 -4.12
N LYS A 111 5.43 5.20 -5.30
CA LYS A 111 4.01 5.50 -5.59
C LYS A 111 3.02 4.86 -4.61
N LEU A 112 3.40 3.75 -3.99
CA LEU A 112 2.56 3.11 -2.97
C LEU A 112 2.30 4.05 -1.77
N ILE A 113 3.30 4.83 -1.36
CA ILE A 113 3.16 5.81 -0.28
C ILE A 113 2.25 6.97 -0.72
N GLU A 114 2.36 7.43 -1.98
CA GLU A 114 1.44 8.44 -2.53
C GLU A 114 -0.01 7.98 -2.43
N ARG A 115 -0.24 6.72 -2.79
CA ARG A 115 -1.57 6.12 -2.73
C ARG A 115 -2.08 6.00 -1.31
N PHE A 116 -1.28 5.44 -0.40
CA PHE A 116 -1.62 5.36 1.01
C PHE A 116 -2.03 6.72 1.57
N THR A 117 -1.26 7.79 1.28
CA THR A 117 -1.60 9.12 1.78
C THR A 117 -2.92 9.65 1.25
N LYS A 118 -3.31 9.32 0.02
CA LYS A 118 -4.62 9.68 -0.54
C LYS A 118 -5.74 8.89 0.12
N GLU A 119 -5.57 7.58 0.30
CA GLU A 119 -6.58 6.71 0.95
C GLU A 119 -6.76 7.05 2.43
N ALA A 120 -5.68 7.37 3.13
CA ALA A 120 -5.69 7.81 4.53
C ALA A 120 -6.00 9.31 4.72
N SER A 121 -6.22 10.06 3.63
CA SER A 121 -6.48 11.52 3.65
C SER A 121 -5.43 12.33 4.42
N LEU A 122 -4.15 11.96 4.31
CA LEU A 122 -3.06 12.60 5.03
C LEU A 122 -2.58 13.88 4.34
N SER A 123 -2.31 14.92 5.13
CA SER A 123 -1.69 16.14 4.62
C SER A 123 -0.20 15.91 4.31
N SER A 124 0.42 16.85 3.58
CA SER A 124 1.87 16.81 3.35
C SER A 124 2.67 16.87 4.65
N ASN A 125 2.13 17.46 5.72
CA ASN A 125 2.81 17.50 7.02
C ASN A 125 2.69 16.15 7.75
N ASP A 126 1.52 15.50 7.65
CA ASP A 126 1.31 14.18 8.26
C ASP A 126 2.12 13.10 7.54
N LEU A 127 2.29 13.21 6.21
CA LEU A 127 3.23 12.37 5.49
C LEU A 127 4.65 12.53 6.04
N MET A 128 5.13 13.75 6.27
CA MET A 128 6.49 13.94 6.81
C MET A 128 6.64 13.37 8.21
N ARG A 129 5.63 13.52 9.07
CA ARG A 129 5.61 12.87 10.40
C ARG A 129 5.67 11.36 10.27
N LEU A 130 4.83 10.77 9.41
CA LEU A 130 4.84 9.35 9.14
C LEU A 130 6.23 8.87 8.70
N LEU A 131 6.87 9.56 7.76
CA LEU A 131 8.21 9.20 7.31
C LEU A 131 9.22 9.23 8.46
N ILE A 132 9.14 10.23 9.34
CA ILE A 132 10.01 10.36 10.51
C ILE A 132 9.75 9.25 11.54
N ASP A 133 8.48 8.94 11.81
CA ASP A 133 8.07 7.94 12.81
C ASP A 133 8.40 6.50 12.40
N ASN A 134 8.57 6.27 11.09
CA ASN A 134 8.83 4.95 10.51
C ASN A 134 10.27 4.80 9.98
N ALA A 135 11.10 5.84 10.12
CA ALA A 135 12.48 5.85 9.66
C ALA A 135 13.46 5.36 10.73
N ASP A 136 14.58 4.79 10.30
CA ASP A 136 15.74 4.63 11.18
C ASP A 136 16.36 6.00 11.53
N GLU A 137 17.27 6.03 12.51
CA GLU A 137 17.88 7.26 13.00
C GLU A 137 18.58 8.05 11.88
N LYS A 138 19.29 7.35 10.99
CA LYS A 138 20.05 7.95 9.88
C LYS A 138 19.12 8.58 8.83
N LEU A 139 18.05 7.87 8.47
CA LEU A 139 17.04 8.34 7.53
C LEU A 139 16.26 9.50 8.14
N ARG A 140 15.88 9.41 9.42
CA ARG A 140 15.22 10.48 10.16
C ARG A 140 16.04 11.76 10.15
N GLU A 141 17.32 11.70 10.48
CA GLU A 141 18.21 12.86 10.39
C GLU A 141 18.29 13.41 8.96
N SER A 142 18.39 12.54 7.96
CA SER A 142 18.53 12.94 6.56
C SER A 142 17.26 13.65 6.06
N VAL A 143 16.09 13.11 6.40
CA VAL A 143 14.78 13.72 6.10
C VAL A 143 14.65 15.07 6.81
N GLN A 144 15.03 15.13 8.09
CA GLN A 144 14.97 16.38 8.87
C GLN A 144 15.90 17.46 8.31
N LYS A 145 17.13 17.11 7.93
CA LYS A 145 18.09 18.01 7.24
C LYS A 145 17.53 18.52 5.91
N CYS A 146 16.84 17.68 5.13
CA CYS A 146 16.17 18.12 3.88
C CYS A 146 15.07 19.16 4.14
N VAL A 147 14.37 19.04 5.27
CA VAL A 147 13.28 19.97 5.64
C VAL A 147 13.84 21.26 6.23
N GLN A 148 14.89 21.19 7.04
CA GLN A 148 15.50 22.33 7.73
C GLN A 148 16.42 23.17 6.84
N GLY A 149 17.09 22.57 5.85
CA GLY A 149 18.00 23.26 4.92
C GLY A 149 17.30 24.21 3.92
N LYS A 150 16.10 24.71 4.24
CA LYS A 150 15.27 25.52 3.37
C LYS A 150 15.42 27.02 3.66
N PRO A 151 15.40 27.89 2.63
CA PRO A 151 14.97 29.27 2.82
C PRO A 151 13.48 29.30 3.19
N ASN A 152 13.08 30.26 4.06
CA ASN A 152 11.81 30.35 4.80
C ASN A 152 10.46 30.16 4.04
N ASN A 153 10.45 29.96 2.72
CA ASN A 153 9.23 29.96 1.89
C ASN A 153 8.92 28.66 1.12
N LYS A 154 9.67 27.56 1.27
CA LYS A 154 9.43 26.31 0.50
C LYS A 154 8.55 25.28 1.23
N LYS A 155 7.40 24.92 0.64
CA LYS A 155 6.47 23.89 1.16
C LYS A 155 7.15 22.51 1.30
N SER A 156 6.71 21.70 2.27
CA SER A 156 7.19 20.31 2.49
C SER A 156 7.06 19.45 1.23
N SER A 157 5.98 19.62 0.47
CA SER A 157 5.73 18.92 -0.79
C SER A 157 6.79 19.12 -1.88
N GLN A 158 7.58 20.21 -1.85
CA GLN A 158 8.63 20.47 -2.85
C GLN A 158 9.90 19.64 -2.64
N VAL A 159 10.03 19.00 -1.48
CA VAL A 159 11.17 18.12 -1.13
C VAL A 159 10.91 16.70 -1.60
N ILE A 160 9.65 16.34 -1.83
CA ILE A 160 9.24 14.98 -2.18
C ILE A 160 9.38 14.79 -3.69
N GLU A 161 10.04 13.70 -4.07
CA GLU A 161 10.10 13.23 -5.45
C GLU A 161 9.53 11.81 -5.51
N TRP A 162 8.47 11.64 -6.28
CA TRP A 162 7.81 10.35 -6.43
C TRP A 162 8.56 9.48 -7.44
N LEU A 163 9.03 8.32 -7.00
CA LEU A 163 9.62 7.32 -7.88
C LEU A 163 8.56 6.75 -8.82
N PRO A 164 8.90 6.39 -10.07
CA PRO A 164 7.96 5.74 -10.98
C PRO A 164 7.56 4.35 -10.45
N TYR A 165 6.32 3.94 -10.75
CA TYR A 165 5.87 2.58 -10.46
C TYR A 165 6.57 1.59 -11.41
N SER A 166 7.27 0.60 -10.85
CA SER A 166 7.96 -0.43 -11.62
C SER A 166 7.14 -1.71 -11.64
N SER A 167 6.48 -1.98 -12.77
CA SER A 167 5.71 -3.20 -13.01
C SER A 167 6.58 -4.44 -13.31
N LYS A 168 7.91 -4.35 -13.16
CA LYS A 168 8.81 -5.51 -13.30
C LYS A 168 8.42 -6.55 -12.27
N PHE A 169 8.24 -7.79 -12.72
CA PHE A 169 7.76 -8.85 -11.83
C PHE A 169 8.79 -9.20 -10.76
N ARG A 170 8.40 -9.19 -9.49
CA ARG A 170 9.20 -9.65 -8.35
C ARG A 170 8.30 -9.96 -7.15
N TYR A 171 8.44 -11.15 -6.58
CA TYR A 171 7.99 -11.43 -5.23
C TYR A 171 9.16 -11.41 -4.24
N VAL A 172 8.90 -10.82 -3.09
CA VAL A 172 9.79 -10.89 -1.92
C VAL A 172 8.94 -11.45 -0.79
N PHE A 173 9.39 -12.54 -0.18
CA PHE A 173 8.68 -13.18 0.93
C PHE A 173 9.27 -12.71 2.25
N SER A 174 8.45 -12.53 3.28
CA SER A 174 8.99 -12.29 4.63
C SER A 174 9.65 -13.57 5.15
N LYS A 175 10.65 -13.41 6.02
CA LYS A 175 11.31 -14.55 6.68
C LYS A 175 10.31 -15.39 7.44
N ASP A 176 9.39 -14.76 8.17
CA ASP A 176 8.34 -15.44 8.91
C ASP A 176 7.46 -16.33 8.02
N LEU A 177 7.19 -15.91 6.79
CA LEU A 177 6.41 -16.71 5.84
C LEU A 177 7.18 -17.93 5.33
N MET A 178 8.51 -17.83 5.26
CA MET A 178 9.38 -18.93 4.86
C MET A 178 9.67 -19.91 6.00
N GLU A 179 9.64 -19.44 7.24
CA GLU A 179 10.03 -20.20 8.44
C GLU A 179 8.84 -20.81 9.21
N LYS A 180 7.64 -20.20 9.13
CA LYS A 180 6.43 -20.76 9.76
C LYS A 180 6.00 -22.03 9.01
N LYS A 181 5.77 -23.12 9.75
CA LYS A 181 5.03 -24.27 9.21
C LYS A 181 3.69 -23.75 8.67
N PRO A 182 3.30 -24.14 7.45
CA PRO A 182 2.04 -23.70 6.90
C PRO A 182 0.88 -24.12 7.81
N TRP A 183 -0.10 -23.24 8.03
CA TRP A 183 -1.27 -23.55 8.84
C TRP A 183 -2.20 -24.61 8.21
N TRP A 184 -1.89 -25.04 6.99
CA TRP A 184 -2.58 -26.09 6.24
C TRP A 184 -1.83 -27.44 6.21
N THR A 185 -0.76 -27.59 7.00
CA THR A 185 -0.16 -28.89 7.34
C THR A 185 -0.54 -29.28 8.75
#